data_AF-A0A7V4N4N6-F1
#
_entry.id   AF-A0A7V4N4N6-F1
#
_cell.length_a   1.000
_cell.length_b   1.000
_cell.length_c   1.000
_cell.angle_alpha   90.00
_cell.angle_beta   90.00
_cell.angle_gamma   90.00
#
_symmetry.space_group_name_H-M   'P 1'
#
loop_
_entity.id
_entity.type
_entity.pdbx_description
1 polymer ?
#
loop_
_entity_poly.entity_id
_entity_poly.type
_entity_poly.pdbx_seq_one_letter_code
_entity_poly.pdbx_strand_id
1 'polypeptide(L)'
;MKFFEHWILVKADSEKEAKIHIKSFLDKYELLYYDKIEFLETLRGDEIKFFDNLYSFINSNKEVIKSFINELEEEGYKTLRDLRELPQGYLSKILHTLVHLIDGFMGIDSYFYNLIEDSHFVSKKEIYAIQREPEKYYLVKIRGYSEVSEPLFEWLKPLMKKEKDNIK
;
A
#
# COMPACT_ATOMS: atom_id res chain seq x y z
N MET A 1 14.49 5.67 -13.95
CA MET A 1 14.25 5.22 -12.57
C MET A 1 12.77 5.39 -12.26
N LYS A 2 12.07 4.31 -11.93
CA LYS A 2 10.67 4.37 -11.50
C LYS A 2 10.64 4.80 -10.03
N PHE A 3 9.54 5.40 -9.60
CA PHE A 3 9.34 5.73 -8.19
C PHE A 3 7.97 5.26 -7.70
N PHE A 4 7.90 4.98 -6.40
CA PHE A 4 6.70 4.57 -5.69
C PHE A 4 6.50 5.51 -4.50
N GLU A 5 5.26 5.93 -4.26
CA GLU A 5 4.92 6.80 -3.14
C GLU A 5 4.00 6.08 -2.18
N HIS A 6 4.35 6.13 -0.90
CA HIS A 6 3.56 5.53 0.17
C HIS A 6 3.43 6.51 1.32
N TRP A 7 2.26 6.55 1.94
CA TRP A 7 2.10 7.12 3.27
C TRP A 7 2.30 6.04 4.31
N ILE A 8 3.21 6.27 5.25
CA ILE A 8 3.50 5.32 6.32
C ILE A 8 3.08 5.92 7.66
N LEU A 9 2.20 5.23 8.37
CA LEU A 9 1.90 5.50 9.77
C LEU A 9 2.96 4.83 10.65
N VAL A 10 3.54 5.60 11.56
CA VAL A 10 4.54 5.13 12.51
C VAL A 10 4.36 5.81 13.86
N LYS A 11 4.66 5.08 14.93
CA LYS A 11 4.76 5.62 16.30
C LYS A 11 6.22 5.99 16.60
N ALA A 12 6.47 7.19 17.11
CA ALA A 12 7.80 7.69 17.48
C ALA A 12 7.69 8.89 18.44
N ASP A 13 8.75 9.22 19.17
CA ASP A 13 8.78 10.41 20.04
C ASP A 13 9.18 11.69 19.26
N SER A 14 9.65 11.55 18.02
CA SER A 14 9.96 12.68 17.14
C SER A 14 9.85 12.32 15.66
N GLU A 15 9.71 13.34 14.80
CA GLU A 15 9.75 13.15 13.33
C GLU A 15 11.07 12.51 12.87
N LYS A 16 12.19 12.86 13.50
CA LYS A 16 13.49 12.27 13.16
C LYS A 16 13.50 10.77 13.44
N GLU A 17 12.95 10.35 14.57
CA GLU A 17 12.83 8.95 14.94
C GLU A 17 11.84 8.21 14.05
N ALA A 18 10.70 8.83 13.70
CA ALA A 18 9.75 8.28 12.74
C ALA A 18 10.43 7.91 11.41
N LYS A 19 11.26 8.81 10.85
CA LYS A 19 12.02 8.55 9.62
C LYS A 19 13.06 7.44 9.80
N ILE A 20 13.70 7.34 10.97
CA ILE A 20 14.64 6.25 11.28
C ILE A 20 13.93 4.90 11.36
N HIS A 21 12.77 4.83 12.01
CA HIS A 21 11.95 3.61 12.08
C HIS A 21 11.54 3.13 10.70
N ILE A 22 11.02 4.04 9.87
CA ILE A 22 10.63 3.73 8.49
C ILE A 22 11.83 3.22 7.70
N LYS A 23 12.96 3.94 7.73
CA LYS A 23 14.16 3.50 7.01
C LYS A 23 14.64 2.13 7.49
N SER A 24 14.68 1.92 8.80
CA SER A 24 15.14 0.65 9.40
C SER A 24 14.23 -0.53 9.03
N PHE A 25 12.93 -0.29 8.87
CA PHE A 25 11.99 -1.28 8.36
C PHE A 25 12.28 -1.61 6.90
N LEU A 26 12.38 -0.59 6.03
CA LEU A 26 12.60 -0.77 4.60
C LEU A 26 13.97 -1.43 4.31
N ASP A 27 15.02 -1.04 5.03
CA ASP A 27 16.36 -1.63 4.89
C ASP A 27 16.40 -3.13 5.27
N LYS A 28 15.45 -3.60 6.09
CA LYS A 28 15.34 -5.01 6.49
C LYS A 28 14.36 -5.81 5.65
N TYR A 29 13.50 -5.15 4.88
CA TYR A 29 12.44 -5.82 4.16
C TYR A 29 13.00 -6.39 2.84
N GLU A 30 13.41 -7.65 2.86
CA GLU A 30 14.16 -8.29 1.75
C GLU A 30 13.42 -8.30 0.41
N LEU A 31 12.08 -8.24 0.44
CA LEU A 31 11.24 -8.27 -0.76
C LEU A 31 10.99 -6.87 -1.34
N LEU A 32 11.54 -5.82 -0.73
CA LEU A 32 11.33 -4.43 -1.12
C LEU A 32 12.67 -3.71 -1.20
N TYR A 33 13.19 -3.52 -2.41
CA TYR A 33 14.46 -2.84 -2.61
C TYR A 33 14.27 -1.48 -3.30
N TYR A 34 14.62 -0.42 -2.57
CA TYR A 34 14.74 0.93 -3.11
C TYR A 34 16.22 1.34 -3.19
N ASP A 35 16.65 1.77 -4.38
CA ASP A 35 17.97 2.38 -4.60
C ASP A 35 18.13 3.68 -3.82
N LYS A 36 17.01 4.40 -3.63
CA LYS A 36 16.95 5.66 -2.91
C LYS A 36 15.58 5.84 -2.27
N ILE A 37 15.55 6.37 -1.05
CA ILE A 37 14.33 6.79 -0.36
C ILE A 37 14.41 8.29 -0.10
N GLU A 38 13.37 9.02 -0.49
CA GLU A 38 13.15 10.41 -0.15
C GLU A 38 11.98 10.54 0.82
N PHE A 39 12.14 11.35 1.86
CA PHE A 39 11.05 11.72 2.77
C PHE A 39 10.49 13.07 2.31
N LEU A 40 9.21 13.11 1.95
CA LEU A 40 8.58 14.26 1.31
C LEU A 40 7.81 15.12 2.30
N GLU A 41 6.77 14.55 2.90
CA GLU A 41 5.82 15.23 3.78
C GLU A 41 5.71 14.46 5.09
N THR A 42 5.38 15.17 6.17
CA THR A 42 5.12 14.56 7.48
C THR A 42 3.97 15.29 8.15
N LEU A 43 3.02 14.54 8.70
CA LEU A 43 1.93 15.03 9.52
C LEU A 43 2.00 14.35 10.88
N ARG A 44 2.03 15.12 11.95
CA ARG A 44 1.93 14.61 13.32
C ARG A 44 0.46 14.38 13.70
N GLY A 45 0.20 13.42 14.59
CA GLY A 45 -1.13 12.97 14.96
C GLY A 45 -2.05 14.03 15.57
N ASP A 46 -1.47 15.10 16.10
CA ASP A 46 -2.20 16.24 16.68
C ASP A 46 -2.48 17.37 15.68
N GLU A 47 -2.02 17.23 14.43
CA GLU A 47 -2.36 18.18 13.37
C GLU A 47 -3.80 17.98 12.88
N ILE A 48 -4.49 19.10 12.59
CA ILE A 48 -5.90 19.10 12.20
C ILE A 48 -6.20 18.20 10.98
N LYS A 49 -5.26 18.08 10.04
CA LYS A 49 -5.43 17.30 8.82
C LYS A 49 -5.08 15.82 8.97
N PHE A 50 -4.58 15.39 10.13
CA PHE A 50 -4.01 14.06 10.29
C PHE A 50 -5.04 12.95 10.05
N PHE A 51 -6.15 12.97 10.79
CA PHE A 51 -7.16 11.92 10.69
C PHE A 51 -7.86 11.93 9.32
N ASP A 52 -8.13 13.10 8.76
CA ASP A 52 -8.73 13.21 7.42
C ASP A 52 -7.84 12.55 6.37
N ASN A 53 -6.52 12.81 6.40
CA ASN A 53 -5.58 12.15 5.51
C ASN A 53 -5.47 10.65 5.79
N LEU A 54 -5.36 10.24 7.07
CA LEU A 54 -5.30 8.84 7.45
C LEU A 54 -6.48 8.05 6.87
N TYR A 55 -7.70 8.52 7.11
CA TYR A 55 -8.90 7.86 6.61
C TYR A 55 -9.00 7.92 5.09
N SER A 56 -8.56 9.02 4.46
CA SER A 56 -8.51 9.11 3.01
C SER A 56 -7.61 8.02 2.40
N PHE A 57 -6.39 7.83 2.92
CA PHE A 57 -5.47 6.83 2.38
C PHE A 57 -5.92 5.40 2.66
N ILE A 58 -6.47 5.13 3.85
CA ILE A 58 -7.13 3.85 4.17
C ILE A 58 -8.26 3.57 3.19
N ASN A 59 -9.07 4.59 2.86
CA ASN A 59 -10.17 4.41 1.92
C ASN A 59 -9.66 4.16 0.50
N SER A 60 -8.58 4.80 0.07
CA SER A 60 -7.94 4.51 -1.22
C SER A 60 -7.54 3.04 -1.34
N ASN A 61 -6.94 2.45 -0.29
CA ASN A 61 -6.65 1.01 -0.26
C ASN A 61 -7.92 0.16 -0.36
N LYS A 62 -9.03 0.57 0.29
CA LYS A 62 -10.32 -0.15 0.21
C LYS A 62 -10.95 -0.08 -1.18
N GLU A 63 -10.83 1.05 -1.88
CA GLU A 63 -11.33 1.16 -3.25
C GLU A 63 -10.52 0.27 -4.22
N VAL A 64 -9.22 0.09 -4.00
CA VAL A 64 -8.42 -0.91 -4.74
C VAL A 64 -8.95 -2.32 -4.50
N ILE A 65 -9.18 -2.72 -3.23
CA ILE A 65 -9.78 -4.02 -2.90
C ILE A 65 -11.09 -4.21 -3.64
N LYS A 66 -11.96 -3.20 -3.59
CA LYS A 66 -13.27 -3.23 -4.24
C LYS A 66 -13.13 -3.39 -5.76
N SER A 67 -12.18 -2.70 -6.37
CA SER A 67 -11.88 -2.84 -7.81
C SER A 67 -11.50 -4.28 -8.17
N PHE A 68 -10.60 -4.91 -7.40
CA PHE A 68 -10.18 -6.29 -7.64
C PHE A 68 -11.31 -7.30 -7.43
N ILE A 69 -12.14 -7.11 -6.41
CA ILE A 69 -13.31 -7.95 -6.17
C ILE A 69 -14.29 -7.81 -7.34
N ASN A 70 -14.61 -6.58 -7.76
CA ASN A 70 -15.53 -6.35 -8.87
C ASN A 70 -15.03 -7.01 -10.16
N GLU A 71 -13.74 -6.92 -10.45
CA GLU A 71 -13.14 -7.53 -11.65
C GLU A 71 -13.25 -9.06 -11.63
N LEU A 72 -13.02 -9.69 -10.47
CA LEU A 72 -13.25 -11.13 -10.30
C LEU A 72 -14.74 -11.50 -10.47
N GLU A 73 -15.65 -10.69 -9.91
CA GLU A 73 -17.09 -10.92 -10.01
C GLU A 73 -17.64 -10.75 -11.43
N GLU A 74 -17.11 -9.79 -12.19
CA GLU A 74 -17.44 -9.55 -13.61
C GLU A 74 -17.04 -10.74 -14.49
N GLU A 75 -15.93 -11.40 -14.17
CA GLU A 75 -15.46 -12.63 -14.82
C GLU A 75 -16.13 -13.91 -14.27
N GLY A 76 -17.09 -13.76 -13.35
CA GLY A 76 -17.95 -14.84 -12.87
C GLY A 76 -17.53 -15.49 -11.55
N TYR A 77 -16.47 -15.01 -10.88
CA TYR A 77 -15.99 -15.54 -9.60
C TYR A 77 -16.63 -14.78 -8.43
N LYS A 78 -17.79 -15.24 -7.98
CA LYS A 78 -18.63 -14.51 -7.00
C LYS A 78 -18.60 -15.12 -5.61
N THR A 79 -18.09 -16.34 -5.49
CA THR A 79 -18.06 -17.10 -4.25
C THR A 79 -16.71 -17.76 -4.06
N LEU A 80 -16.38 -18.10 -2.82
CA LEU A 80 -15.16 -18.85 -2.51
C LEU A 80 -15.09 -20.22 -3.21
N ARG A 81 -16.23 -20.78 -3.61
CA ARG A 81 -16.27 -22.07 -4.34
C ARG A 81 -15.75 -21.93 -5.77
N ASP A 82 -15.95 -20.77 -6.39
CA ASP A 82 -15.56 -20.51 -7.77
C ASP A 82 -14.03 -20.47 -7.92
N LEU A 83 -13.31 -20.18 -6.83
CA LEU A 83 -11.84 -20.17 -6.79
C LEU A 83 -11.21 -21.53 -7.17
N ARG A 84 -11.96 -22.63 -7.07
CA ARG A 84 -11.49 -23.97 -7.49
C ARG A 84 -11.19 -24.06 -8.98
N GLU A 85 -11.91 -23.27 -9.77
CA GLU A 85 -11.81 -23.28 -11.23
C GLU A 85 -11.03 -22.06 -11.76
N LEU A 86 -10.45 -21.24 -10.86
CA LEU A 86 -9.72 -20.04 -11.23
C LEU A 86 -8.45 -20.41 -12.03
N PRO A 87 -8.34 -19.99 -13.30
CA PRO A 87 -7.20 -20.36 -14.13
C PRO A 87 -5.94 -19.62 -13.67
N GLN A 88 -4.79 -20.26 -13.88
CA GLN A 88 -3.50 -19.58 -13.74
C GLN A 88 -3.40 -18.47 -14.79
N GLY A 89 -3.11 -17.25 -14.34
CA GLY A 89 -2.96 -16.10 -15.21
C GLY A 89 -3.35 -14.81 -14.52
N TYR A 90 -4.00 -13.93 -15.28
CA TYR A 90 -4.36 -12.59 -14.83
C TYR A 90 -5.29 -12.61 -13.60
N LEU A 91 -6.38 -13.39 -13.63
CA LEU A 91 -7.35 -13.43 -12.54
C LEU A 91 -6.77 -14.02 -11.25
N SER A 92 -5.95 -15.06 -11.35
CA SER A 92 -5.22 -15.58 -10.19
C SER A 92 -4.21 -14.58 -9.61
N LYS A 93 -3.63 -13.71 -10.46
CA LYS A 93 -2.75 -12.62 -10.00
C LYS A 93 -3.54 -11.51 -9.30
N ILE A 94 -4.71 -11.12 -9.80
CA ILE A 94 -5.61 -10.19 -9.09
C ILE A 94 -5.91 -10.72 -7.68
N LEU A 95 -6.32 -11.98 -7.58
CA LEU A 95 -6.61 -12.59 -6.28
C LEU A 95 -5.38 -12.60 -5.38
N HIS A 96 -4.20 -12.91 -5.92
CA HIS A 96 -2.95 -12.89 -5.19
C HIS A 96 -2.59 -11.49 -4.65
N THR A 97 -2.67 -10.46 -5.48
CA THR A 97 -2.46 -9.06 -5.07
C THR A 97 -3.48 -8.62 -4.03
N LEU A 98 -4.75 -9.02 -4.20
CA LEU A 98 -5.82 -8.77 -3.24
C LEU A 98 -5.50 -9.39 -1.87
N VAL A 99 -5.03 -10.64 -1.85
CA VAL A 99 -4.62 -11.32 -0.61
C VAL A 99 -3.47 -10.57 0.06
N HIS A 100 -2.47 -10.11 -0.69
CA HIS A 100 -1.38 -9.30 -0.16
C HIS A 100 -1.84 -7.97 0.44
N LEU A 101 -2.84 -7.33 -0.16
CA LEU A 101 -3.41 -6.10 0.38
C LEU A 101 -4.16 -6.35 1.69
N ILE A 102 -4.76 -7.53 1.84
CA ILE A 102 -5.52 -7.91 3.04
C ILE A 102 -4.59 -8.41 4.16
N ASP A 103 -3.54 -9.15 3.82
CA ASP A 103 -2.64 -9.78 4.80
C ASP A 103 -1.57 -8.83 5.34
N GLY A 104 -1.39 -7.64 4.74
CA GLY A 104 -0.43 -6.64 5.19
C GLY A 104 0.96 -6.77 4.58
N PHE A 105 1.09 -7.54 3.49
CA PHE A 105 2.33 -7.70 2.76
C PHE A 105 2.84 -6.39 2.15
N MET A 106 3.99 -5.91 2.64
CA MET A 106 4.67 -4.77 2.06
C MET A 106 5.39 -5.21 0.77
N GLY A 107 5.13 -4.55 -0.36
CA GLY A 107 5.60 -5.01 -1.66
C GLY A 107 4.55 -4.89 -2.76
N ILE A 108 3.33 -4.49 -2.40
CA ILE A 108 2.32 -4.04 -3.34
C ILE A 108 2.28 -2.52 -3.41
N ASP A 109 1.85 -1.97 -4.54
CA ASP A 109 1.71 -0.53 -4.76
C ASP A 109 0.51 0.06 -3.99
N SER A 110 0.53 0.06 -2.66
CA SER A 110 -0.58 0.59 -1.83
C SER A 110 -0.44 2.09 -1.53
N TYR A 111 -1.54 2.78 -1.22
CA TYR A 111 -1.48 4.21 -0.85
C TYR A 111 -0.97 4.42 0.58
N PHE A 112 -1.17 3.42 1.44
CA PHE A 112 -0.96 3.50 2.87
C PHE A 112 -0.41 2.21 3.46
N TYR A 113 0.52 2.36 4.39
CA TYR A 113 1.04 1.28 5.23
C TYR A 113 1.09 1.71 6.70
N ASN A 114 0.61 0.84 7.58
CA ASN A 114 0.70 0.97 9.03
C ASN A 114 1.87 0.11 9.53
N LEU A 115 2.97 0.78 9.87
CA LEU A 115 4.18 0.12 10.34
C LEU A 115 4.02 -0.49 11.75
N ILE A 116 3.01 -0.08 12.51
CA ILE A 116 2.80 -0.57 13.90
C ILE A 116 2.12 -1.93 13.90
N GLU A 117 1.26 -2.18 12.91
CA GLU A 117 0.44 -3.39 12.80
C GLU A 117 0.83 -4.26 11.60
N ASP A 118 1.89 -3.90 10.87
CA ASP A 118 2.30 -4.52 9.60
C ASP A 118 1.11 -4.70 8.65
N SER A 119 0.38 -3.62 8.37
CA SER A 119 -0.93 -3.68 7.70
C SER A 119 -1.19 -2.53 6.74
N HIS A 120 -2.00 -2.75 5.70
CA HIS A 120 -2.53 -1.68 4.84
C HIS A 120 -3.76 -0.96 5.42
N PHE A 121 -4.11 -1.26 6.67
CA PHE A 121 -5.23 -0.69 7.40
C PHE A 121 -4.83 -0.30 8.81
N VAL A 122 -5.77 0.28 9.55
CA VAL A 122 -5.59 0.61 10.97
C VAL A 122 -6.73 0.01 11.76
N SER A 123 -6.40 -0.78 12.78
CA SER A 123 -7.41 -1.39 13.65
C SER A 123 -8.09 -0.33 14.52
N LYS A 124 -9.28 -0.65 15.04
CA LYS A 124 -9.95 0.24 16.01
C LYS A 124 -9.09 0.48 17.25
N LYS A 125 -8.35 -0.54 17.69
CA LYS A 125 -7.44 -0.45 18.83
C LYS A 125 -6.36 0.61 18.58
N GLU A 126 -5.76 0.60 17.41
CA GLU A 126 -4.72 1.57 17.06
C GLU A 126 -5.29 2.97 16.85
N ILE A 127 -6.48 3.12 16.25
CA ILE A 127 -7.17 4.42 16.19
C ILE A 127 -7.37 5.02 17.60
N TYR A 128 -7.80 4.21 18.56
CA TYR A 128 -7.93 4.68 19.95
C TYR A 128 -6.57 5.01 20.59
N ALA A 129 -5.51 4.29 20.25
CA ALA A 129 -4.16 4.60 20.74
C ALA A 129 -3.67 5.95 20.20
N ILE A 130 -3.87 6.22 18.90
CA ILE A 130 -3.54 7.49 18.25
C ILE A 130 -4.30 8.65 18.92
N GLN A 131 -5.60 8.48 19.19
CA GLN A 131 -6.40 9.52 19.84
C GLN A 131 -5.94 9.86 21.27
N ARG A 132 -5.27 8.91 21.95
CA ARG A 132 -4.79 9.10 23.33
C ARG A 132 -3.44 9.78 23.42
N GLU A 133 -2.55 9.53 22.47
CA GLU A 133 -1.19 10.08 22.43
C GLU A 133 -0.87 10.62 21.02
N PRO A 134 -1.68 11.54 20.45
CA PRO A 134 -1.57 11.93 19.04
C PRO A 134 -0.19 12.49 18.67
N GLU A 135 0.49 13.15 19.62
CA GLU A 135 1.84 13.69 19.44
C GLU A 135 2.91 12.63 19.13
N LYS A 136 2.63 11.35 19.43
CA LYS A 136 3.54 10.22 19.19
C LYS A 136 3.33 9.51 17.86
N TYR A 137 2.39 9.97 17.04
CA TYR A 137 2.07 9.35 15.77
C TYR A 137 2.40 10.26 14.61
N TYR A 138 2.96 9.67 13.56
CA TYR A 138 3.37 10.37 12.36
C TYR A 138 2.87 9.64 11.13
N LEU A 139 2.29 10.40 10.20
CA LEU A 139 2.10 9.99 8.82
C LEU A 139 3.25 10.59 8.02
N VAL A 140 4.06 9.75 7.41
CA VAL A 140 5.23 10.17 6.66
C VAL A 140 5.07 9.73 5.21
N LYS A 141 5.10 10.67 4.28
CA LYS A 141 5.12 10.38 2.86
C LYS A 141 6.55 10.07 2.42
N ILE A 142 6.74 8.88 1.86
CA ILE A 142 8.01 8.48 1.26
C ILE A 142 7.89 8.42 -0.26
N ARG A 143 9.02 8.57 -0.92
CA ARG A 143 9.21 8.22 -2.33
C ARG A 143 10.41 7.28 -2.45
N GLY A 144 10.14 6.03 -2.77
CA GLY A 144 11.15 5.01 -3.05
C GLY A 144 11.45 4.96 -4.53
N TYR A 145 12.72 4.92 -4.90
CA TYR A 145 13.19 4.83 -6.29
C TYR A 145 13.75 3.44 -6.54
N SER A 146 13.41 2.84 -7.69
CA SER A 146 13.95 1.55 -8.10
C SER A 146 14.29 1.54 -9.60
N GLU A 147 15.45 0.98 -9.96
CA GLU A 147 15.85 0.70 -11.34
C GLU A 147 15.20 -0.58 -11.90
N VAL A 148 14.67 -1.45 -11.03
CA VAL A 148 14.07 -2.72 -11.43
C VAL A 148 12.77 -2.43 -12.21
N SER A 149 12.73 -2.79 -13.50
CA SER A 149 11.65 -2.43 -14.43
C SER A 149 10.45 -3.39 -14.42
N GLU A 150 10.59 -4.60 -13.87
CA GLU A 150 9.60 -5.69 -13.79
C GLU A 150 9.60 -6.32 -12.37
N PRO A 151 8.49 -6.93 -11.90
CA PRO A 151 8.06 -6.74 -10.52
C PRO A 151 8.80 -7.64 -9.51
N LEU A 152 9.46 -7.02 -8.53
CA LEU A 152 9.26 -7.43 -7.13
C LEU A 152 7.96 -6.84 -6.56
N PHE A 153 7.38 -5.85 -7.25
CA PHE A 153 6.16 -5.14 -6.88
C PHE A 153 4.98 -5.52 -7.78
N GLU A 154 3.90 -6.06 -7.23
CA GLU A 154 2.67 -6.24 -8.02
C GLU A 154 2.02 -4.87 -8.29
N TRP A 155 1.85 -4.56 -9.57
CA TRP A 155 1.31 -3.28 -10.02
C TRP A 155 -0.21 -3.28 -9.90
N LEU A 156 -0.77 -2.32 -9.16
CA LEU A 156 -2.23 -2.15 -9.05
C LEU A 156 -2.88 -1.58 -10.30
N LYS A 157 -2.11 -0.96 -11.21
CA LYS A 157 -2.66 -0.41 -12.44
C LYS A 157 -2.80 -1.52 -13.48
N PRO A 158 -3.98 -1.66 -14.13
CA PRO A 158 -4.12 -2.54 -15.27
C PRO A 158 -3.04 -2.18 -16.29
N LEU A 159 -2.31 -3.18 -16.77
CA LEU A 159 -1.49 -3.02 -17.97
C LEU A 159 -2.46 -2.67 -19.11
N MET A 160 -2.62 -1.37 -19.38
CA MET A 160 -3.35 -0.92 -20.56
C MET A 160 -2.71 -1.61 -21.76
N LYS A 161 -3.49 -2.46 -22.43
CA LYS A 161 -3.13 -2.99 -23.75
C LYS A 161 -2.77 -1.76 -24.58
N LYS A 162 -1.50 -1.63 -24.99
CA LYS A 162 -1.15 -0.66 -26.02
C LYS A 162 -2.12 -0.90 -27.18
N GLU A 163 -2.96 0.09 -27.45
CA GLU A 163 -3.71 0.10 -28.70
C GLU A 163 -2.68 -0.10 -29.81
N LYS A 164 -2.88 -1.14 -30.62
CA LYS A 164 -2.03 -1.37 -31.78
C LYS A 164 -2.11 -0.10 -32.61
N ASP A 165 -0.97 0.57 -32.78
CA ASP A 165 -0.82 1.59 -33.82
C ASP A 165 -1.34 0.99 -35.12
N ASN A 166 -2.50 1.48 -35.55
CA ASN A 166 -3.04 1.17 -36.86
C ASN A 166 -2.10 1.80 -37.88
N ILE A 167 -1.17 0.99 -38.38
CA ILE A 167 -0.47 1.26 -39.62
C ILE A 167 -1.53 1.30 -40.72
N LYS A 168 -1.82 2.50 -41.21
CA LYS A 168 -2.16 2.76 -42.61
C LYS A 168 -1.54 4.09 -43.03
#